data_AF-A0A564Y3I8-F1
#
_entry.id   AF-A0A564Y3I8-F1
#
_cell.length_a   1.000
_cell.length_b   1.000
_cell.length_c   1.000
_cell.angle_alpha   90.00
_cell.angle_beta   90.00
_cell.angle_gamma   90.00
#
_symmetry.space_group_name_H-M   'P 1'
#
loop_
_entity.id
_entity.type
_entity.pdbx_description
1 polymer ?
#
loop_
_entity_poly.entity_id
_entity_poly.type
_entity_poly.pdbx_seq_one_letter_code
_entity_poly.pdbx_strand_id
1 'polypeptide(L)'
;MVSALREVRKNVNPPASAMRYFASAWSIEGIAENWAKKCQFRRPTSKDPSEIQQYAVAYLSSQTDMPVKEVVKKWADESKFYNYANNTCKISGYCDNYKIITADISTQVGCAKQLCNYKYLWVCIFKPMHDLSERPYVTGETCSACPPNFHCEDKLCKFGPGPKKNTCSKRLKF
;
A
#
# COMPACT_ATOMS: atom_id res chain seq x y z
N MET A 1 11.05 1.09 -3.72
CA MET A 1 10.04 0.82 -2.68
C MET A 1 8.66 0.58 -3.29
N VAL A 2 8.06 1.58 -3.94
CA VAL A 2 6.68 1.53 -4.46
C VAL A 2 6.38 0.34 -5.38
N SER A 3 7.31 -0.06 -6.25
CA SER A 3 7.12 -1.25 -7.09
C SER A 3 6.88 -2.52 -6.27
N ALA A 4 7.60 -2.73 -5.16
CA ALA A 4 7.41 -3.90 -4.32
C ALA A 4 6.05 -3.88 -3.60
N LEU A 5 5.57 -2.69 -3.21
CA LEU A 5 4.22 -2.53 -2.64
C LEU A 5 3.14 -2.88 -3.67
N ARG A 6 3.32 -2.49 -4.94
CA ARG A 6 2.41 -2.87 -6.03
C ARG A 6 2.39 -4.39 -6.22
N GLU A 7 3.53 -5.07 -6.16
CA GLU A 7 3.58 -6.54 -6.26
C GLU A 7 2.78 -7.23 -5.15
N VAL A 8 2.78 -6.71 -3.93
CA VAL A 8 1.92 -7.23 -2.85
C VAL A 8 0.44 -7.09 -3.23
N ARG A 9 0.03 -5.90 -3.69
CA ARG A 9 -1.37 -5.59 -4.05
C ARG A 9 -1.91 -6.45 -5.18
N LYS A 10 -1.07 -6.83 -6.15
CA LYS A 10 -1.44 -7.73 -7.26
C LYS A 10 -1.76 -9.15 -6.83
N ASN A 11 -1.23 -9.57 -5.67
CA ASN A 11 -1.20 -10.97 -5.24
C ASN A 11 -1.86 -11.16 -3.85
N VAL A 12 -2.76 -10.26 -3.46
CA VAL A 12 -3.54 -10.41 -2.24
C VAL A 12 -4.46 -11.64 -2.32
N ASN A 13 -4.69 -12.26 -1.16
CA ASN A 13 -5.60 -13.39 -1.03
C ASN A 13 -6.54 -13.12 0.17
N PRO A 14 -7.86 -13.06 -0.03
CA PRO A 14 -8.59 -13.29 -1.30
C PRO A 14 -8.31 -12.20 -2.38
N PRO A 15 -8.58 -12.47 -3.67
CA PRO A 15 -8.41 -11.49 -4.73
C PRO A 15 -9.28 -10.25 -4.52
N ALA A 16 -8.76 -9.08 -4.85
CA ALA A 16 -9.45 -7.80 -4.70
C ALA A 16 -10.10 -7.34 -6.01
N SER A 17 -11.36 -6.91 -5.92
CA SER A 17 -12.13 -6.51 -7.11
C SER A 17 -11.76 -5.13 -7.65
N ALA A 18 -11.29 -4.23 -6.78
CA ALA A 18 -11.06 -2.82 -7.11
C ALA A 18 -9.72 -2.27 -6.58
N MET A 19 -8.69 -3.11 -6.49
CA MET A 19 -7.39 -2.73 -5.91
C MET A 19 -6.73 -1.58 -6.66
N ARG A 20 -6.65 -0.38 -6.07
CA ARG A 20 -6.07 0.79 -6.73
C ARG A 20 -4.56 0.68 -6.91
N TYR A 21 -4.06 1.22 -8.01
CA TYR A 21 -2.65 1.40 -8.28
C TYR A 21 -2.05 2.48 -7.37
N PHE A 22 -0.90 2.18 -6.77
CA PHE A 22 -0.14 3.18 -6.03
C PHE A 22 0.66 4.08 -6.97
N ALA A 23 0.32 5.36 -7.07
CA ALA A 23 1.13 6.41 -7.65
C ALA A 23 2.20 6.88 -6.64
N SER A 24 3.43 7.06 -7.11
CA SER A 24 4.44 7.77 -6.34
C SER A 24 4.12 9.27 -6.36
N ALA A 25 4.24 9.94 -5.22
CA ALA A 25 4.01 11.38 -5.11
C ALA A 25 5.12 12.02 -4.28
N TRP A 26 5.90 12.92 -4.88
CA TRP A 26 7.01 13.59 -4.21
C TRP A 26 6.59 14.36 -2.94
N SER A 27 5.40 14.95 -2.96
CA SER A 27 4.84 15.61 -1.78
C SER A 27 4.64 14.63 -0.61
N ILE A 28 4.24 13.39 -0.87
CA ILE A 28 4.07 12.36 0.16
C ILE A 28 5.42 11.80 0.62
N GLU A 29 6.40 11.69 -0.28
CA GLU A 29 7.77 11.28 0.06
C GLU A 29 8.42 12.27 1.03
N GLY A 30 8.28 13.59 0.80
CA GLY A 30 8.76 14.60 1.73
C GLY A 30 8.13 14.50 3.14
N ILE A 31 6.84 14.16 3.22
CA ILE A 31 6.18 13.91 4.51
C ILE A 31 6.76 12.65 5.18
N ALA A 32 7.02 11.59 4.42
CA ALA A 32 7.61 10.36 4.94
C ALA A 32 9.03 10.60 5.49
N GLU A 33 9.83 11.39 4.79
CA GLU A 33 11.16 11.80 5.25
C GLU A 33 11.09 12.59 6.55
N ASN A 34 10.20 13.58 6.62
CA ASN A 34 10.02 14.40 7.82
C ASN A 34 9.53 13.57 9.01
N TRP A 35 8.70 12.56 8.79
CA TRP A 35 8.29 11.62 9.84
C TRP A 35 9.45 10.72 10.28
N ALA A 36 10.17 10.13 9.33
CA ALA A 36 11.29 9.22 9.61
C ALA A 36 12.42 9.90 10.39
N LYS A 37 12.73 11.17 10.08
CA LYS A 37 13.75 11.99 10.78
C LYS A 37 13.46 12.20 12.27
N LYS A 38 12.20 12.10 12.71
CA LYS A 38 11.84 12.18 14.14
C LYS A 38 12.25 10.95 14.93
N CYS A 39 12.64 9.86 14.25
CA CYS A 39 13.06 8.60 14.86
C CYS A 39 12.03 8.03 15.85
N GLN A 40 10.75 8.13 15.48
CA GLN A 40 9.63 7.58 16.26
C GLN A 40 9.20 6.22 15.70
N PHE A 41 9.33 5.18 16.51
CA PHE A 41 9.00 3.79 16.17
C PHE A 41 7.50 3.48 16.40
N ARG A 42 6.62 4.36 15.93
CA ARG A 42 5.17 4.28 16.11
C ARG A 42 4.43 4.95 14.96
N ARG A 43 3.12 4.70 14.89
CA ARG A 43 2.21 5.46 14.02
C ARG A 43 1.87 6.82 14.65
N PRO A 44 1.42 7.80 13.84
CA PRO A 44 0.86 9.05 14.34
C PRO A 44 -0.32 8.82 15.28
N THR A 45 -0.50 9.74 16.22
CA THR A 45 -1.55 9.78 17.25
C THR A 45 -2.15 11.17 17.32
N SER A 46 -3.22 11.35 18.09
CA SER A 46 -3.85 12.67 18.33
C SER A 46 -2.91 13.72 18.95
N LYS A 47 -1.77 13.29 19.52
CA LYS A 47 -0.75 14.17 20.10
C LYS A 47 0.26 14.70 19.05
N ASP A 48 0.28 14.12 17.86
CA ASP A 48 1.15 14.58 16.78
C ASP A 48 0.54 15.76 16.02
N PRO A 49 1.28 16.51 15.19
CA PRO A 49 0.70 17.56 14.36
C PRO A 49 -0.43 17.03 13.47
N SER A 50 -1.52 17.80 13.35
CA SER A 50 -2.70 17.40 12.56
C SER A 50 -2.36 17.03 11.11
N GLU A 51 -1.33 17.66 10.54
CA GLU A 51 -0.88 17.41 9.18
C GLU A 51 -0.51 15.93 8.93
N ILE A 52 0.06 15.23 9.91
CA ILE A 52 0.43 13.81 9.77
C ILE A 52 -0.72 12.85 10.14
N GLN A 53 -1.68 13.30 10.95
CA GLN A 53 -2.78 12.45 11.47
C GLN A 53 -3.74 11.98 10.36
N GLN A 54 -3.78 12.69 9.23
CA GLN A 54 -4.64 12.34 8.08
C GLN A 54 -4.08 11.24 7.17
N TYR A 55 -2.92 10.66 7.51
CA TYR A 55 -2.24 9.66 6.68
C TYR A 55 -2.08 8.32 7.38
N ALA A 56 -2.19 7.24 6.62
CA ALA A 56 -1.82 5.92 7.11
C ALA A 56 -0.30 5.74 7.05
N VAL A 57 0.28 5.14 8.08
CA VAL A 57 1.73 4.92 8.20
C VAL A 57 2.04 3.44 8.41
N ALA A 58 2.72 2.84 7.44
CA ALA A 58 3.41 1.57 7.65
C ALA A 58 4.86 1.84 8.05
N TYR A 59 5.34 1.14 9.08
CA TYR A 59 6.71 1.32 9.55
C TYR A 59 7.36 -0.02 9.94
N LEU A 60 8.68 -0.06 9.86
CA LEU A 60 9.49 -1.20 10.29
C LEU A 60 10.81 -0.68 10.82
N SER A 61 11.33 -1.31 11.87
CA SER A 61 12.68 -1.06 12.35
C SER A 61 13.55 -2.30 12.28
N SER A 62 14.83 -2.12 11.96
CA SER A 62 15.82 -3.19 11.89
C SER A 62 17.18 -2.70 12.34
N GLN A 63 18.02 -3.58 12.87
CA GLN A 63 19.42 -3.24 13.20
C GLN A 63 20.29 -3.18 11.93
N THR A 64 19.90 -3.87 10.87
CA THR A 64 20.59 -3.91 9.58
C THR A 64 19.85 -3.10 8.52
N ASP A 65 20.59 -2.62 7.51
CA ASP A 65 20.00 -1.96 6.34
C ASP A 65 19.42 -3.00 5.39
N MET A 66 18.18 -3.40 5.65
CA MET A 66 17.52 -4.45 4.87
C MET A 66 17.22 -3.98 3.43
N PRO A 67 17.33 -4.89 2.43
CA PRO A 67 16.86 -4.59 1.10
C PRO A 67 15.36 -4.23 1.09
N VAL A 68 14.97 -3.30 0.23
CA VAL A 68 13.59 -2.83 0.07
C VAL A 68 12.56 -3.96 -0.06
N LYS A 69 12.89 -5.02 -0.81
CA LYS A 69 11.99 -6.17 -0.99
C LYS A 69 11.72 -6.91 0.32
N GLU A 70 12.72 -6.99 1.20
CA GLU A 70 12.58 -7.64 2.51
C GLU A 70 11.71 -6.82 3.47
N VAL A 71 11.87 -5.50 3.47
CA VAL A 71 11.02 -4.58 4.25
C VAL A 71 9.55 -4.76 3.87
N VAL A 72 9.24 -4.70 2.58
CA VAL A 72 7.86 -4.88 2.08
C VAL A 72 7.36 -6.28 2.36
N LYS A 73 8.22 -7.31 2.20
CA LYS A 73 7.85 -8.68 2.54
C LYS A 73 7.49 -8.81 4.02
N LYS A 74 8.22 -8.19 4.94
CA LYS A 74 7.91 -8.22 6.38
C LYS A 74 6.55 -7.58 6.67
N TRP A 75 6.22 -6.47 6.04
CA TRP A 75 4.86 -5.90 6.13
C TRP A 75 3.79 -6.83 5.53
N ALA A 76 4.09 -7.50 4.40
CA ALA A 76 3.15 -8.43 3.77
C ALA A 76 2.98 -9.74 4.58
N ASP A 77 4.03 -10.22 5.23
CA ASP A 77 4.03 -11.43 6.06
C ASP A 77 3.11 -11.30 7.30
N GLU A 78 2.76 -10.07 7.68
CA GLU A 78 1.74 -9.83 8.71
C GLU A 78 0.34 -10.35 8.33
N SER A 79 0.10 -10.66 7.05
CA SER A 79 -1.08 -11.41 6.60
C SER A 79 -1.31 -12.71 7.38
N LYS A 80 -0.24 -13.36 7.88
CA LYS A 80 -0.32 -14.59 8.70
C LYS A 80 -1.06 -14.37 10.03
N PHE A 81 -1.13 -13.12 10.49
CA PHE A 81 -1.84 -12.69 11.69
C PHE A 81 -3.23 -12.11 11.39
N TYR A 82 -3.58 -11.88 10.12
CA TYR A 82 -4.87 -11.31 9.75
C TYR A 82 -5.83 -12.37 9.22
N ASN A 83 -7.07 -12.35 9.70
CA ASN A 83 -8.17 -13.11 9.14
C ASN A 83 -9.12 -12.15 8.40
N TYR A 84 -9.12 -12.25 7.07
CA TYR A 84 -9.95 -11.39 6.23
C TYR A 84 -11.45 -11.65 6.39
N ALA A 85 -11.86 -12.91 6.59
CA ALA A 85 -13.26 -13.31 6.63
C ALA A 85 -14.02 -12.63 7.77
N ASN A 86 -13.42 -12.59 8.96
CA ASN A 86 -13.99 -11.92 10.13
C ASN A 86 -13.34 -10.56 10.45
N ASN A 87 -12.40 -10.09 9.62
CA ASN A 87 -11.66 -8.83 9.80
C ASN A 87 -10.96 -8.73 11.17
N THR A 88 -10.39 -9.84 11.67
CA THR A 88 -9.71 -9.86 12.97
C THR A 88 -8.20 -10.01 12.83
N CYS A 89 -7.47 -9.43 13.77
CA CYS A 89 -6.04 -9.60 13.93
C CYS A 89 -5.79 -10.57 15.10
N LYS A 90 -5.09 -11.68 14.88
CA LYS A 90 -4.78 -12.67 15.94
C LYS A 90 -4.09 -12.02 17.13
N ILE A 91 -3.20 -11.07 16.85
CA ILE A 91 -2.54 -10.23 17.85
C ILE A 91 -2.80 -8.78 17.42
N SER A 92 -3.47 -8.01 18.26
CA SER A 92 -3.82 -6.62 17.94
C SER A 92 -2.56 -5.81 17.54
N GLY A 93 -2.64 -5.08 16.42
CA GLY A 93 -1.56 -4.25 15.88
C GLY A 93 -0.52 -4.98 15.01
N TYR A 94 -0.48 -6.32 15.02
CA TYR A 94 0.51 -7.12 14.28
C TYR A 94 0.11 -7.42 12.83
N CYS A 95 -1.02 -6.88 12.37
CA CYS A 95 -1.47 -6.92 10.98
C CYS A 95 -1.74 -5.56 10.36
N ASP A 96 -1.48 -4.48 11.09
CA ASP A 96 -1.79 -3.14 10.64
C ASP A 96 -0.96 -2.72 9.43
N ASN A 97 0.31 -3.12 9.34
CA ASN A 97 1.11 -2.78 8.15
C ASN A 97 0.56 -3.53 6.94
N TYR A 98 0.19 -4.81 7.09
CA TYR A 98 -0.47 -5.55 6.01
C TYR A 98 -1.76 -4.86 5.55
N LYS A 99 -2.64 -4.48 6.49
CA LYS A 99 -3.90 -3.78 6.17
C LYS A 99 -3.64 -2.45 5.46
N ILE A 100 -2.66 -1.67 5.91
CA ILE A 100 -2.31 -0.38 5.28
C ILE A 100 -1.78 -0.56 3.86
N ILE A 101 -0.81 -1.45 3.64
CA ILE A 101 -0.21 -1.60 2.30
C ILE A 101 -1.17 -2.25 1.29
N THR A 102 -2.19 -2.97 1.77
CA THR A 102 -3.24 -3.58 0.95
C THR A 102 -4.52 -2.76 0.89
N ALA A 103 -4.57 -1.57 1.49
CA ALA A 103 -5.76 -0.72 1.48
C ALA A 103 -6.15 -0.27 0.05
N ASP A 104 -7.28 -0.72 -0.48
CA ASP A 104 -7.70 -0.42 -1.86
C ASP A 104 -8.01 1.06 -2.09
N ILE A 105 -8.35 1.81 -1.05
CA ILE A 105 -8.65 3.24 -1.13
C ILE A 105 -7.40 4.10 -1.31
N SER A 106 -6.25 3.66 -0.79
CA SER A 106 -5.01 4.41 -0.88
C SER A 106 -4.48 4.39 -2.33
N THR A 107 -4.16 5.57 -2.85
CA THR A 107 -3.72 5.77 -4.25
C THR A 107 -2.33 6.38 -4.34
N GLN A 108 -1.91 7.13 -3.33
CA GLN A 108 -0.61 7.77 -3.29
C GLN A 108 0.22 7.19 -2.16
N VAL A 109 1.51 7.00 -2.44
CA VAL A 109 2.48 6.53 -1.45
C VAL A 109 3.78 7.30 -1.59
N GLY A 110 4.39 7.59 -0.45
CA GLY A 110 5.75 8.09 -0.33
C GLY A 110 6.46 7.39 0.81
N CYS A 111 7.73 7.08 0.64
CA CYS A 111 8.47 6.28 1.62
C CYS A 111 9.85 6.88 1.88
N ALA A 112 10.34 6.68 3.10
CA ALA A 112 11.65 7.12 3.54
C ALA A 112 12.33 6.07 4.41
N LYS A 113 13.66 6.19 4.50
CA LYS A 113 14.51 5.42 5.40
C LYS A 113 15.35 6.39 6.21
N GLN A 114 15.43 6.21 7.51
CA GLN A 114 16.28 6.98 8.41
C GLN A 114 17.10 6.05 9.29
N LEU A 115 18.40 6.34 9.45
CA LEU A 115 19.20 5.71 10.50
C LEU A 115 18.97 6.48 11.81
N CYS A 116 18.47 5.77 12.82
CA CYS A 116 18.11 6.27 14.14
C CYS A 116 18.97 5.58 15.19
N ASN A 117 20.06 6.24 15.61
CA ASN A 117 21.11 5.65 16.44
C ASN A 117 21.67 4.37 15.79
N TYR A 118 21.26 3.19 16.28
CA TYR A 118 21.73 1.88 15.82
C TYR A 118 20.66 1.09 15.04
N LYS A 119 19.54 1.71 14.67
CA LYS A 119 18.44 1.06 13.95
C LYS A 119 18.05 1.85 12.70
N TYR A 120 17.82 1.14 11.60
CA TYR A 120 17.17 1.68 10.41
C TYR A 120 15.65 1.68 10.64
N LEU A 121 15.03 2.84 10.45
CA LEU A 121 13.60 3.04 10.45
C LEU A 121 13.12 3.23 9.01
N TRP A 122 12.28 2.32 8.54
CA TRP A 122 11.57 2.41 7.28
C TRP A 122 10.16 2.91 7.52
N VAL A 123 9.73 3.90 6.74
CA VAL A 123 8.40 4.51 6.81
C VAL A 123 7.83 4.59 5.41
N CYS A 124 6.56 4.21 5.26
CA CYS A 124 5.75 4.57 4.09
C CYS A 124 4.46 5.26 4.57
N ILE A 125 4.13 6.36 3.91
CA ILE A 125 2.93 7.16 4.12
C ILE A 125 1.98 6.94 2.95
N PHE A 126 0.71 6.72 3.26
CA PHE A 126 -0.33 6.41 2.28
C PHE A 126 -1.49 7.42 2.36
N LYS A 127 -1.98 7.84 1.19
CA LYS A 127 -3.11 8.76 1.03
C LYS A 127 -4.13 8.21 0.02
N PRO A 128 -5.45 8.30 0.28
CA PRO A 128 -6.08 8.61 1.58
C PRO A 128 -5.72 7.59 2.67
N MET A 129 -5.93 7.96 3.93
CA MET A 129 -5.75 7.08 5.08
C MET A 129 -6.81 5.99 5.10
N HIS A 130 -6.37 4.76 5.35
CA HIS A 130 -7.23 3.59 5.59
C HIS A 130 -7.71 3.54 7.03
N ASP A 131 -9.00 3.28 7.23
CA ASP A 131 -9.53 2.95 8.55
C ASP A 131 -9.16 1.51 8.92
N LEU A 132 -8.28 1.35 9.90
CA LEU A 132 -7.84 0.05 10.39
C LEU A 132 -8.97 -0.79 11.03
N SER A 133 -10.13 -0.20 11.33
CA SER A 133 -11.33 -0.94 11.75
C SER A 133 -11.97 -1.72 10.58
N GLU A 134 -11.75 -1.28 9.34
CA GLU A 134 -12.37 -1.84 8.13
C GLU A 134 -11.49 -2.87 7.42
N ARG A 135 -12.09 -3.68 6.55
CA ARG A 135 -11.31 -4.57 5.66
C ARG A 135 -10.45 -3.72 4.71
N PRO A 136 -9.23 -4.18 4.39
CA PRO A 136 -8.33 -3.39 3.55
C PRO A 136 -8.83 -3.25 2.11
N TYR A 137 -9.63 -4.19 1.61
CA TYR A 137 -10.17 -4.15 0.26
C TYR A 137 -11.50 -4.88 0.18
N VAL A 138 -12.19 -4.73 -0.96
CA VAL A 138 -13.34 -5.55 -1.32
C VAL A 138 -12.88 -6.77 -2.12
N THR A 139 -13.37 -7.96 -1.74
CA THR A 139 -13.03 -9.22 -2.42
C THR A 139 -13.85 -9.40 -3.70
N GLY A 140 -13.26 -10.00 -4.71
CA GLY A 140 -13.93 -10.36 -5.97
C GLY A 140 -12.92 -10.61 -7.08
N GLU A 141 -13.40 -10.93 -8.29
CA GLU A 141 -12.52 -11.14 -9.43
C GLU A 141 -11.65 -9.89 -9.67
N THR A 142 -10.36 -10.09 -9.92
CA THR A 142 -9.40 -9.00 -10.09
C THR A 142 -9.88 -7.98 -11.12
N CYS A 143 -9.88 -6.70 -10.75
CA CYS A 143 -10.35 -5.58 -11.57
C CYS A 143 -11.84 -5.60 -11.99
N SER A 144 -12.66 -6.53 -11.49
CA SER A 144 -14.10 -6.60 -11.84
C SER A 144 -14.90 -5.37 -11.38
N ALA A 145 -14.37 -4.58 -10.45
CA ALA A 145 -15.05 -3.42 -9.88
C ALA A 145 -14.17 -2.15 -9.86
N CYS A 146 -13.27 -1.98 -10.85
CA CYS A 146 -12.51 -0.74 -10.95
C CYS A 146 -13.44 0.49 -11.05
N PRO A 147 -13.16 1.60 -10.31
CA PRO A 147 -14.00 2.79 -10.36
C PRO A 147 -14.06 3.46 -11.75
N PRO A 148 -15.04 4.33 -12.01
CA PRO A 148 -15.09 5.12 -13.24
C PRO A 148 -13.78 5.89 -13.49
N ASN A 149 -13.32 5.95 -14.74
CA ASN A 149 -12.04 6.55 -15.17
C ASN A 149 -10.78 5.80 -14.73
N PHE A 150 -10.92 4.58 -14.20
CA PHE A 150 -9.82 3.66 -13.99
C PHE A 150 -9.91 2.52 -15.02
N HIS A 151 -8.74 2.00 -15.40
CA HIS A 151 -8.63 0.77 -16.17
C HIS A 151 -7.81 -0.24 -15.41
N CYS A 152 -7.97 -1.52 -15.75
CA CYS A 152 -7.11 -2.56 -15.22
C CYS A 152 -5.75 -2.51 -15.93
N GLU A 153 -4.69 -2.32 -15.17
CA GLU A 153 -3.31 -2.46 -15.62
C GLU A 153 -2.60 -3.40 -14.65
N ASP A 154 -2.19 -4.56 -15.13
CA ASP A 154 -1.43 -5.56 -14.36
C ASP A 154 -2.05 -5.84 -12.97
N LYS A 155 -3.33 -6.25 -12.99
CA LYS A 155 -4.16 -6.56 -11.81
C LYS A 155 -4.50 -5.40 -10.87
N LEU A 156 -4.20 -4.15 -11.25
CA LEU A 156 -4.47 -2.96 -10.45
C LEU A 156 -5.33 -1.96 -11.23
N CYS A 157 -6.24 -1.28 -10.53
CA CYS A 157 -7.03 -0.18 -11.08
C CYS A 157 -6.18 1.09 -11.14
N LYS A 158 -5.77 1.49 -12.35
CA LYS A 158 -4.95 2.68 -12.60
C LYS A 158 -5.78 3.78 -13.22
N PHE A 159 -5.61 5.00 -12.71
CA PHE A 159 -6.33 6.17 -13.22
C PHE A 159 -5.85 6.53 -14.63
N GLY A 160 -6.78 6.92 -15.50
CA GLY A 160 -6.50 7.44 -16.83
C GLY A 160 -7.12 6.60 -17.95
N PRO A 161 -7.03 7.08 -19.20
CA PRO A 161 -7.58 6.36 -20.35
C PRO A 161 -6.92 4.99 -20.42
N GLY A 162 -7.75 3.95 -20.49
CA GLY A 162 -7.26 2.59 -20.64
C GLY A 162 -6.41 2.42 -21.89
N PRO A 163 -5.62 1.33 -21.98
CA PRO A 163 -4.87 1.04 -23.19
C PRO A 163 -5.84 1.10 -24.38
N LYS A 164 -5.51 1.92 -25.38
CA LYS A 164 -6.25 1.96 -26.64
C LYS A 164 -6.28 0.52 -27.14
N LYS A 165 -7.46 -0.10 -27.16
CA LYS A 165 -7.64 -1.39 -27.82
C LYS A 165 -7.25 -1.16 -29.27
N ASN A 166 -6.07 -1.61 -29.68
CA ASN A 166 -5.74 -1.71 -31.09
C ASN A 166 -6.73 -2.73 -31.68
N THR A 167 -7.83 -2.26 -32.24
CA THR A 167 -8.66 -3.05 -33.15
C THR A 167 -7.88 -3.23 -34.45
N CYS A 168 -6.82 -4.01 -34.39
CA CYS A 168 -6.26 -4.65 -35.58
C CYS A 168 -6.82 -6.08 -35.63
N SER A 169 -8.13 -6.18 -35.89
CA SER A 169 -8.68 -7.41 -36.43
C SER A 169 -8.17 -7.48 -37.87
N LYS A 170 -7.06 -8.21 -38.08
CA LYS A 170 -6.69 -8.72 -39.40
C LYS A 170 -7.93 -9.37 -39.99
N ARG A 171 -8.55 -8.72 -40.99
CA ARG A 171 -9.41 -9.42 -41.95
C ARG A 171 -8.47 -10.30 -42.77
N LEU A 172 -8.29 -11.55 -42.34
CA LEU A 172 -8.02 -12.62 -43.29
C LEU A 172 -9.32 -12.86 -44.04
N LYS A 173 -9.39 -12.41 -45.30
CA LYS A 173 -10.26 -13.01 -46.30
C LYS A 173 -9.47 -13.10 -47.60
N PHE A 174 -9.49 -14.34 -48.10
CA PHE A 174 -8.93 -14.95 -49.30
C PHE A 174 -8.73 -14.02 -50.50
#